data_AF-A0A7I8X122-F1
#
_entry.id   AF-A0A7I8X122-F1
#
_cell.length_a   1.000
_cell.length_b   1.000
_cell.length_c   1.000
_cell.angle_alpha   90.00
_cell.angle_beta   90.00
_cell.angle_gamma   90.00
#
_symmetry.space_group_name_H-M   'P 1'
#
loop_
_entity.id
_entity.type
_entity.pdbx_description
1 polymer ?
#
loop_
_entity_poly.entity_id
_entity_poly.type
_entity_poly.pdbx_seq_one_letter_code
_entity_poly.pdbx_strand_id
1 'polypeptide(L)'
;MIWLLCLFLFFPSLNSNISWIFPFPRWPSLDGINSRDYHYPCGINKNNKSHKYTFVLHRPYVLRWKTTGNHNKGYRINLYDSSNHSIQIHPSSKSQEQSFNSNINSVTISFKHPCDDCFMQIEESTTSGPTYFSCADIDIRDKEVTASNVTGELCKETQFEGDYCQLKGKCIIQEKEAISKICVCQNGMFGDNCEMVSIMNKYDACFNKDGPNSTNSWNYISYGIFNDGCYTQTILSSNDFLYSRVISGQIEFIIDTEICGEITLGLRPSFFGIECRDWPEEFLGADIINYTEIGRNYLLDIASCLDILTASITFDGHINVRDGFVYSNHTPLWDTQVGGNSSFSAAFGWKVAGRMVIMFRKPIKSLEQGLDHSFGPQMVGIFMKRSQSALGDNTYHDRDNGVFFTLNLQSSLTEVERSSGIELISSPLQILLMIIFFFSKST
;
A
#
# COMPACT_ATOMS: atom_id res chain seq x y z
N MET A 1 -19.16 39.58 16.25
CA MET A 1 -20.04 38.43 16.54
C MET A 1 -20.20 37.55 15.30
N ILE A 2 -19.09 37.06 14.71
CA ILE A 2 -19.05 36.06 13.61
C ILE A 2 -17.67 35.36 13.71
N TRP A 3 -17.40 34.66 14.83
CA TRP A 3 -16.10 34.01 15.07
C TRP A 3 -16.27 32.71 15.89
N LEU A 4 -17.33 31.93 15.63
CA LEU A 4 -17.67 30.79 16.50
C LEU A 4 -18.31 29.57 15.80
N LEU A 5 -18.13 29.35 14.50
CA LEU A 5 -18.88 28.30 13.79
C LEU A 5 -18.11 27.45 12.75
N CYS A 6 -16.79 27.32 12.86
CA CYS A 6 -16.01 26.37 12.03
C CYS A 6 -14.95 25.58 12.82
N LEU A 7 -15.20 25.35 14.10
CA LEU A 7 -14.56 24.27 14.88
C LEU A 7 -15.52 23.08 14.92
N PHE A 8 -15.92 22.60 13.73
CA PHE A 8 -16.30 21.20 13.64
C PHE A 8 -15.01 20.41 13.81
N LEU A 9 -14.75 20.05 15.06
CA LEU A 9 -13.91 18.92 15.42
C LEU A 9 -14.43 17.71 14.63
N PHE A 10 -13.89 17.51 13.43
CA PHE A 10 -13.82 16.19 12.84
C PHE A 10 -12.91 15.39 13.77
N PHE A 11 -13.48 14.83 14.83
CA PHE A 11 -12.87 13.67 15.45
C PHE A 11 -12.81 12.62 14.34
N PRO A 12 -11.62 12.23 13.85
CA PRO A 12 -11.55 11.10 12.94
C PRO A 12 -12.18 9.93 13.69
N SER A 13 -13.21 9.34 13.10
CA SER A 13 -13.73 8.07 13.61
C SER A 13 -12.55 7.10 13.63
N LEU A 14 -12.14 6.70 14.83
CA LEU A 14 -11.19 5.63 15.06
C LEU A 14 -11.82 4.37 14.46
N ASN A 15 -11.42 4.04 13.24
CA ASN A 15 -11.90 2.85 12.56
C ASN A 15 -11.31 1.64 13.30
N SER A 16 -12.21 0.80 13.82
CA SER A 16 -11.86 -0.53 14.32
C SER A 16 -11.64 -1.39 13.10
N ASN A 17 -10.48 -1.98 12.93
CA ASN A 17 -10.21 -2.91 11.85
C ASN A 17 -9.80 -4.23 12.50
N ILE A 18 -10.33 -5.34 12.00
CA ILE A 18 -9.91 -6.68 12.36
C ILE A 18 -9.47 -7.43 11.11
N SER A 19 -8.32 -8.11 11.17
CA SER A 19 -7.78 -8.82 10.02
C SER A 19 -6.98 -10.04 10.43
N TRP A 20 -7.16 -11.16 9.72
CA TRP A 20 -6.40 -12.37 9.97
C TRP A 20 -4.90 -12.18 9.67
N ILE A 21 -4.06 -12.80 10.50
CA ILE A 21 -2.63 -13.03 10.21
C ILE A 21 -2.45 -14.52 9.89
N PHE A 22 -3.03 -15.38 10.73
CA PHE A 22 -3.05 -16.82 10.52
C PHE A 22 -4.38 -17.41 10.98
N PRO A 23 -5.08 -18.22 10.14
CA PRO A 23 -4.76 -18.55 8.74
C PRO A 23 -4.69 -17.31 7.85
N PHE A 24 -4.04 -17.41 6.68
CA PHE A 24 -3.87 -16.26 5.80
C PHE A 24 -5.24 -15.70 5.37
N PRO A 25 -5.42 -14.36 5.41
CA PRO A 25 -6.66 -13.74 4.97
C PRO A 25 -6.93 -14.03 3.49
N ARG A 26 -8.22 -14.09 3.15
CA ARG A 26 -8.73 -14.18 1.77
C ARG A 26 -8.13 -13.06 0.95
N TRP A 27 -7.71 -13.38 -0.27
CA TRP A 27 -7.09 -12.41 -1.18
C TRP A 27 -8.16 -11.54 -1.87
N PRO A 28 -7.95 -10.23 -2.09
CA PRO A 28 -6.90 -9.41 -1.48
C PRO A 28 -7.13 -9.23 0.02
N SER A 29 -6.04 -9.15 0.80
CA SER A 29 -6.14 -9.08 2.26
C SER A 29 -6.53 -7.69 2.76
N LEU A 30 -7.79 -7.29 2.55
CA LEU A 30 -8.29 -5.98 2.98
C LEU A 30 -8.58 -5.98 4.49
N ASP A 31 -8.16 -4.94 5.19
CA ASP A 31 -8.52 -4.67 6.58
C ASP A 31 -9.69 -3.66 6.65
N GLY A 32 -10.50 -3.70 7.71
CA GLY A 32 -11.61 -2.73 7.85
C GLY A 32 -12.83 -3.04 6.98
N ILE A 33 -12.91 -4.25 6.41
CA ILE A 33 -14.15 -4.78 5.80
C ILE A 33 -15.23 -4.81 6.88
N ASN A 34 -16.42 -4.30 6.55
CA ASN A 34 -17.47 -4.07 7.53
C ASN A 34 -18.88 -4.27 6.98
N SER A 35 -19.85 -4.47 7.88
CA SER A 35 -21.22 -4.83 7.53
C SER A 35 -22.07 -3.72 6.91
N ARG A 36 -21.57 -2.48 6.91
CA ARG A 36 -22.24 -1.34 6.27
C ARG A 36 -21.86 -1.26 4.80
N ASP A 37 -20.58 -1.44 4.50
CA ASP A 37 -20.02 -1.17 3.18
C ASP A 37 -19.82 -2.46 2.36
N TYR A 38 -19.75 -3.62 3.02
CA TYR A 38 -19.44 -4.91 2.39
C TYR A 38 -20.50 -5.96 2.67
N HIS A 39 -20.72 -6.84 1.68
CA HIS A 39 -21.62 -7.97 1.83
C HIS A 39 -21.07 -8.98 2.86
N TYR A 40 -21.88 -9.27 3.87
CA TYR A 40 -21.61 -10.34 4.81
C TYR A 40 -21.62 -11.70 4.08
N PRO A 41 -20.78 -12.69 4.45
CA PRO A 41 -19.87 -12.72 5.60
C PRO A 41 -18.46 -12.19 5.36
N CYS A 42 -18.00 -12.05 4.12
CA CYS A 42 -16.57 -11.80 3.85
C CYS A 42 -16.28 -10.53 3.06
N GLY A 43 -17.26 -9.92 2.41
CA GLY A 43 -17.09 -8.77 1.51
C GLY A 43 -16.36 -9.08 0.21
N ILE A 44 -15.46 -10.07 0.24
CA ILE A 44 -14.59 -10.49 -0.86
C ILE A 44 -14.96 -11.91 -1.29
N ASN A 45 -15.08 -12.10 -2.60
CA ASN A 45 -15.34 -13.41 -3.19
C ASN A 45 -14.16 -14.35 -3.02
N LYS A 46 -14.46 -15.66 -2.91
CA LYS A 46 -13.42 -16.68 -3.07
C LYS A 46 -12.80 -16.55 -4.45
N ASN A 47 -11.48 -16.62 -4.51
CA ASN A 47 -10.75 -16.62 -5.76
C ASN A 47 -9.56 -17.57 -5.69
N ASN A 48 -8.98 -17.82 -6.86
CA ASN A 48 -7.92 -18.79 -7.08
C ASN A 48 -6.57 -18.31 -6.51
N LYS A 49 -6.47 -17.00 -6.21
CA LYS A 49 -5.28 -16.35 -5.63
C LYS A 49 -5.26 -16.44 -4.10
N SER A 50 -6.40 -16.76 -3.46
CA SER A 50 -6.46 -17.00 -2.02
C SER A 50 -5.59 -18.17 -1.60
N HIS A 51 -4.79 -17.95 -0.56
CA HIS A 51 -4.08 -19.04 0.10
C HIS A 51 -5.07 -19.91 0.86
N LYS A 52 -5.06 -21.21 0.57
CA LYS A 52 -5.87 -22.19 1.29
C LYS A 52 -5.01 -22.98 2.27
N TYR A 53 -5.23 -22.78 3.56
CA TYR A 53 -4.49 -23.51 4.60
C TYR A 53 -5.22 -24.81 4.97
N THR A 54 -4.50 -25.93 5.09
CA THR A 54 -5.09 -27.20 5.51
C THR A 54 -4.79 -27.49 6.98
N PHE A 55 -5.84 -27.55 7.80
CA PHE A 55 -5.80 -28.00 9.19
C PHE A 55 -6.04 -29.51 9.30
N VAL A 56 -5.49 -30.12 10.34
CA VAL A 56 -5.65 -31.53 10.69
C VAL A 56 -6.54 -31.65 11.92
N LEU A 57 -7.47 -32.60 11.90
CA LEU A 57 -8.39 -32.81 13.01
C LEU A 57 -7.68 -33.15 14.33
N HIS A 58 -8.28 -32.71 15.43
CA HIS A 58 -7.83 -32.93 16.81
C HIS A 58 -6.44 -32.36 17.15
N ARG A 59 -5.77 -31.69 16.22
CA ARG A 59 -4.50 -31.00 16.44
C ARG A 59 -4.76 -29.56 16.93
N PRO A 60 -4.03 -29.08 17.94
CA PRO A 60 -4.12 -27.68 18.36
C PRO A 60 -3.39 -26.77 17.37
N TYR A 61 -4.02 -25.64 17.03
CA TYR A 61 -3.46 -24.60 16.17
C TYR A 61 -3.59 -23.24 16.85
N VAL A 62 -2.53 -22.43 16.74
CA VAL A 62 -2.52 -21.06 17.22
C VAL A 62 -2.93 -20.14 16.08
N LEU A 63 -4.16 -19.63 16.13
CA LEU A 63 -4.64 -18.60 15.22
C LEU A 63 -4.14 -17.23 15.67
N ARG A 64 -3.93 -16.32 14.72
CA ARG A 64 -3.43 -14.96 14.96
C ARG A 64 -4.19 -13.95 14.12
N TRP A 65 -4.50 -12.80 14.70
CA TRP A 65 -5.13 -11.68 14.00
C TRP A 65 -4.65 -10.36 14.56
N LYS A 66 -4.82 -9.29 13.78
CA LYS A 66 -4.56 -7.91 14.21
C LYS A 66 -5.85 -7.12 14.41
N THR A 67 -5.83 -6.19 15.35
CA THR A 67 -6.92 -5.23 15.62
C THR A 67 -6.39 -3.80 15.68
N THR A 68 -7.02 -2.83 15.02
CA THR A 68 -6.62 -1.42 15.19
C THR A 68 -7.33 -0.78 16.38
N GLY A 69 -6.55 -0.12 17.23
CA GLY A 69 -7.05 0.63 18.38
C GLY A 69 -7.05 -0.15 19.69
N ASN A 70 -6.85 0.58 20.78
CA ASN A 70 -6.65 0.03 22.13
C ASN A 70 -7.98 -0.29 22.82
N HIS A 71 -8.87 -0.99 22.12
CA HIS A 71 -10.19 -1.35 22.64
C HIS A 71 -10.25 -2.85 22.91
N ASN A 72 -10.47 -3.23 24.17
CA ASN A 72 -10.81 -4.60 24.58
C ASN A 72 -12.23 -4.95 24.11
N LYS A 73 -12.44 -5.03 22.79
CA LYS A 73 -13.70 -5.44 22.18
C LYS A 73 -13.74 -6.96 22.06
N GLY A 74 -14.94 -7.52 22.19
CA GLY A 74 -15.14 -8.95 22.02
C GLY A 74 -15.03 -9.34 20.55
N TYR A 75 -14.41 -10.49 20.28
CA TYR A 75 -14.34 -11.07 18.94
C TYR A 75 -15.10 -12.41 18.90
N ARG A 76 -15.58 -12.78 17.71
CA ARG A 76 -16.14 -14.09 17.40
C ARG A 76 -15.38 -14.72 16.25
N ILE A 77 -15.18 -16.02 16.31
CA ILE A 77 -14.59 -16.79 15.22
C ILE A 77 -15.66 -17.78 14.76
N ASN A 78 -15.99 -17.75 13.47
CA ASN A 78 -16.99 -18.61 12.85
C ASN A 78 -16.33 -19.46 11.76
N LEU A 79 -16.71 -20.73 11.67
CA LEU A 79 -16.38 -21.61 10.56
C LEU A 79 -17.58 -21.70 9.64
N TYR A 80 -17.41 -21.41 8.36
CA TYR A 80 -18.43 -21.58 7.34
C TYR A 80 -18.08 -22.75 6.43
N ASP A 81 -19.04 -23.62 6.18
CA ASP A 81 -18.92 -24.65 5.15
C ASP A 81 -19.08 -24.08 3.73
N SER A 82 -18.93 -24.93 2.72
CA SER A 82 -19.10 -24.56 1.31
C SER A 82 -20.53 -24.13 0.94
N SER A 83 -21.51 -24.42 1.80
CA SER A 83 -22.92 -24.00 1.66
C SER A 83 -23.25 -22.76 2.50
N ASN A 84 -22.25 -22.07 3.05
CA ASN A 84 -22.37 -20.91 3.94
C ASN A 84 -23.10 -21.18 5.26
N HIS A 85 -23.15 -22.44 5.73
CA HIS A 85 -23.61 -22.74 7.08
C HIS A 85 -22.51 -22.42 8.09
N SER A 86 -22.80 -21.61 9.10
CA SER A 86 -21.83 -21.18 10.10
C SER A 86 -21.89 -21.98 11.40
N ILE A 87 -20.73 -22.38 11.92
CA ILE A 87 -20.56 -22.91 13.28
C ILE A 87 -19.61 -21.98 14.03
N GLN A 88 -20.04 -21.45 15.17
CA GLN A 88 -19.17 -20.63 16.00
C GLN A 88 -18.08 -21.51 16.65
N ILE A 89 -16.81 -21.09 16.51
CA ILE A 89 -15.68 -21.76 17.14
C ILE A 89 -15.48 -21.18 18.54
N HIS A 90 -15.47 -22.05 19.55
CA HIS A 90 -15.14 -21.68 20.92
C HIS A 90 -13.65 -21.93 21.20
N PRO A 91 -12.89 -20.90 21.60
CA PRO A 91 -11.48 -21.01 21.99
C PRO A 91 -11.22 -22.09 23.06
N SER A 92 -10.13 -22.85 22.91
CA SER A 92 -9.68 -23.78 23.94
C SER A 92 -8.86 -23.10 25.04
N SER A 93 -8.16 -22.00 24.70
CA SER A 93 -7.49 -21.11 25.64
C SER A 93 -7.28 -19.73 24.98
N LYS A 94 -7.36 -18.66 25.79
CA LYS A 94 -6.97 -17.31 25.35
C LYS A 94 -5.56 -17.03 25.84
N SER A 95 -4.64 -16.70 24.94
CA SER A 95 -3.34 -16.11 25.26
C SER A 95 -3.25 -14.75 24.58
N GLN A 96 -3.39 -13.68 25.36
CA GLN A 96 -2.89 -12.38 24.92
C GLN A 96 -1.37 -12.40 25.12
N GLU A 97 -0.62 -12.44 24.02
CA GLU A 97 0.76 -11.99 24.07
C GLU A 97 0.72 -10.46 24.20
N GLN A 98 0.70 -9.97 25.44
CA GLN A 98 0.94 -8.55 25.72
C GLN A 98 2.43 -8.27 25.50
N SER A 99 2.84 -8.14 24.23
CA SER A 99 4.01 -7.34 23.94
C SER A 99 3.58 -5.88 24.00
N PHE A 100 4.40 -5.03 24.64
CA PHE A 100 4.14 -3.64 25.00
C PHE A 100 3.76 -2.70 23.82
N ASN A 101 3.60 -3.22 22.60
CA ASN A 101 3.34 -2.45 21.39
C ASN A 101 2.63 -3.22 20.25
N SER A 102 2.03 -4.40 20.50
CA SER A 102 1.45 -5.21 19.41
C SER A 102 -0.06 -5.29 19.45
N ASN A 103 -0.70 -4.75 18.41
CA ASN A 103 -2.10 -4.92 18.01
C ASN A 103 -2.46 -6.38 17.60
N ILE A 104 -1.64 -7.35 17.98
CA ILE A 104 -1.70 -8.75 17.55
C ILE A 104 -2.29 -9.58 18.69
N ASN A 105 -3.29 -10.40 18.35
CA ASN A 105 -3.96 -11.30 19.27
C ASN A 105 -3.82 -12.75 18.79
N SER A 106 -3.89 -13.69 19.72
CA SER A 106 -3.79 -15.11 19.41
C SER A 106 -4.78 -15.96 20.20
N VAL A 107 -5.13 -17.12 19.63
CA VAL A 107 -6.00 -18.09 20.29
C VAL A 107 -5.70 -19.50 19.81
N THR A 108 -5.78 -20.46 20.72
CA THR A 108 -5.59 -21.87 20.37
C THR A 108 -6.94 -22.55 20.15
N ILE A 109 -7.08 -23.23 19.01
CA ILE A 109 -8.27 -24.02 18.66
C ILE A 109 -7.89 -25.43 18.21
N SER A 110 -8.87 -26.34 18.21
CA SER A 110 -8.77 -27.64 17.56
C SER A 110 -10.08 -27.94 16.83
N PHE A 111 -9.97 -28.58 15.67
CA PHE A 111 -11.12 -28.93 14.84
C PHE A 111 -11.59 -30.36 15.14
N LYS A 112 -12.92 -30.55 15.16
CA LYS A 112 -13.56 -31.84 15.50
C LYS A 112 -14.22 -32.52 14.30
N HIS A 113 -14.50 -31.77 13.23
CA HIS A 113 -15.20 -32.27 12.05
C HIS A 113 -14.47 -31.83 10.79
N PRO A 114 -14.31 -32.72 9.79
CA PRO A 114 -13.67 -32.39 8.53
C PRO A 114 -14.53 -31.39 7.76
N CYS A 115 -13.88 -30.63 6.88
CA CYS A 115 -14.54 -29.68 6.02
C CYS A 115 -13.65 -29.39 4.81
N ASP A 116 -14.24 -29.52 3.63
CA ASP A 116 -13.58 -29.17 2.37
C ASP A 116 -14.16 -27.85 1.85
N ASP A 117 -13.27 -26.97 1.42
CA ASP A 117 -13.60 -25.65 0.89
C ASP A 117 -14.40 -24.78 1.87
N CYS A 118 -13.98 -24.79 3.14
CA CYS A 118 -14.50 -23.89 4.16
C CYS A 118 -13.88 -22.50 4.05
N PHE A 119 -14.43 -21.58 4.83
CA PHE A 119 -13.69 -20.41 5.26
C PHE A 119 -13.93 -20.10 6.73
N MET A 120 -12.92 -19.52 7.37
CA MET A 120 -13.02 -18.99 8.72
C MET A 120 -13.23 -17.49 8.68
N GLN A 121 -14.19 -17.00 9.47
CA GLN A 121 -14.43 -15.58 9.67
C GLN A 121 -14.02 -15.21 11.09
N ILE A 122 -13.35 -14.08 11.24
CA ILE A 122 -13.26 -13.37 12.52
C ILE A 122 -14.10 -12.11 12.45
N GLU A 123 -14.86 -11.84 13.51
CA GLU A 123 -15.77 -10.72 13.61
C GLU A 123 -15.50 -9.92 14.89
N GLU A 124 -15.45 -8.60 14.76
CA GLU A 124 -15.46 -7.64 15.86
C GLU A 124 -16.77 -6.83 15.80
N SER A 125 -17.71 -7.13 16.70
CA SER A 125 -18.97 -6.39 16.79
C SER A 125 -18.79 -5.12 17.61
N THR A 126 -19.36 -4.00 17.16
CA THR A 126 -19.40 -2.74 17.92
C THR A 126 -20.78 -2.53 18.53
N THR A 127 -20.87 -1.78 19.64
CA THR A 127 -22.15 -1.56 20.36
C THR A 127 -23.12 -0.64 19.64
N SER A 128 -22.61 0.21 18.72
CA SER A 128 -23.41 1.23 18.02
C SER A 128 -22.92 1.54 16.60
N GLY A 129 -22.03 0.70 16.03
CA GLY A 129 -21.40 0.92 14.73
C GLY A 129 -21.49 -0.30 13.82
N PRO A 130 -20.80 -0.27 12.67
CA PRO A 130 -20.72 -1.43 11.80
C PRO A 130 -19.92 -2.54 12.50
N THR A 131 -20.20 -3.77 12.09
CA THR A 131 -19.43 -4.94 12.48
C THR A 131 -18.28 -5.10 11.50
N TYR A 132 -17.06 -5.27 12.00
CA TYR A 132 -15.89 -5.49 11.17
C TYR A 132 -15.55 -6.97 11.10
N PHE A 133 -15.10 -7.44 9.93
CA PHE A 133 -14.83 -8.86 9.73
C PHE A 133 -13.69 -9.12 8.75
N SER A 134 -13.09 -10.31 8.86
CA SER A 134 -12.05 -10.81 7.95
C SER A 134 -12.24 -12.31 7.75
N CYS A 135 -12.05 -12.78 6.51
CA CYS A 135 -12.19 -14.20 6.15
C CYS A 135 -10.85 -14.82 5.73
N ALA A 136 -10.74 -16.14 5.88
CA ALA A 136 -9.59 -16.93 5.46
C ALA A 136 -10.08 -18.27 4.89
N ASP A 137 -9.58 -18.67 3.72
CA ASP A 137 -10.00 -19.89 3.03
C ASP A 137 -9.19 -21.09 3.56
N ILE A 138 -9.87 -22.18 3.94
CA ILE A 138 -9.25 -23.30 4.65
C ILE A 138 -9.81 -24.66 4.23
N ASP A 139 -9.04 -25.71 4.50
CA ASP A 139 -9.50 -27.11 4.51
C ASP A 139 -9.24 -27.72 5.88
N ILE A 140 -10.05 -28.70 6.29
CA ILE A 140 -9.89 -29.46 7.53
C ILE A 140 -9.99 -30.95 7.19
N ARG A 141 -8.93 -31.71 7.44
CA ARG A 141 -8.82 -33.12 7.04
C ARG A 141 -8.42 -34.05 8.19
N ASP A 142 -8.79 -35.33 8.07
CA ASP A 142 -8.49 -36.39 9.06
C ASP A 142 -7.00 -36.75 9.16
N LYS A 143 -6.25 -36.60 8.06
CA LYS A 143 -4.83 -36.97 7.98
C LYS A 143 -4.05 -35.84 7.33
N GLU A 144 -2.77 -35.73 7.70
CA GLU A 144 -1.81 -34.93 6.92
C GLU A 144 -1.86 -35.43 5.48
N VAL A 145 -2.48 -34.65 4.60
CA VAL A 145 -2.18 -34.76 3.19
C VAL A 145 -0.77 -34.22 3.06
N THR A 146 0.15 -35.04 2.56
CA THR A 146 1.44 -34.59 2.05
C THR A 146 1.20 -33.67 0.84
N ALA A 147 0.75 -32.45 1.11
CA ALA A 147 0.68 -31.34 0.16
C ALA A 147 1.77 -30.36 0.62
N SER A 148 3.00 -30.48 0.11
CA SER A 148 3.50 -29.63 -0.98
C SER A 148 2.79 -28.27 -1.06
N ASN A 149 3.59 -27.22 -0.84
CA ASN A 149 3.38 -25.84 -1.27
C ASN A 149 2.61 -24.89 -0.32
N VAL A 150 2.80 -25.00 1.00
CA VAL A 150 2.43 -23.91 1.94
C VAL A 150 3.65 -23.09 2.31
N THR A 151 4.01 -22.18 1.42
CA THR A 151 4.76 -20.96 1.76
C THR A 151 4.14 -19.82 0.99
N GLY A 152 3.42 -18.93 1.67
CA GLY A 152 3.12 -17.58 1.16
C GLY A 152 4.39 -16.73 1.19
N GLU A 153 5.49 -17.28 0.70
CA GLU A 153 6.76 -16.59 0.61
C GLU A 153 6.76 -15.85 -0.72
N LEU A 154 6.98 -14.54 -0.69
CA LEU A 154 7.44 -13.74 -1.85
C LEU A 154 8.87 -14.13 -2.28
N CYS A 155 9.19 -15.42 -2.15
CA CYS A 155 10.38 -16.13 -2.53
C CYS A 155 9.93 -17.58 -2.85
N LYS A 156 9.08 -17.80 -3.86
CA LYS A 156 8.52 -19.13 -4.15
C LYS A 156 9.23 -19.85 -5.32
N GLU A 157 10.05 -20.82 -4.91
CA GLU A 157 10.33 -22.15 -5.51
C GLU A 157 11.00 -22.34 -6.90
N THR A 158 12.19 -22.98 -6.83
CA THR A 158 12.62 -24.21 -7.55
C THR A 158 12.87 -24.23 -9.06
N GLN A 159 13.51 -23.20 -9.62
CA GLN A 159 14.48 -23.40 -10.73
C GLN A 159 15.82 -22.68 -10.54
N PHE A 160 16.10 -22.15 -9.34
CA PHE A 160 17.38 -21.52 -9.01
C PHE A 160 17.72 -21.82 -7.54
N GLU A 161 18.91 -22.37 -7.29
CA GLU A 161 19.43 -22.61 -5.93
C GLU A 161 20.02 -21.31 -5.35
N GLY A 162 19.67 -20.98 -4.10
CA GLY A 162 20.31 -19.93 -3.29
C GLY A 162 19.38 -19.20 -2.32
N ASP A 163 19.91 -18.78 -1.17
CA ASP A 163 19.22 -17.99 -0.11
C ASP A 163 19.00 -16.49 -0.45
N TYR A 164 19.13 -16.07 -1.72
CA TYR A 164 19.27 -14.66 -2.09
C TYR A 164 18.49 -14.31 -3.36
N CYS A 165 17.68 -13.25 -3.28
CA CYS A 165 17.06 -12.50 -4.37
C CYS A 165 17.98 -12.46 -5.60
N GLN A 166 17.52 -13.05 -6.70
CA GLN A 166 18.34 -13.69 -7.73
C GLN A 166 19.22 -12.72 -8.55
N LEU A 167 19.12 -11.40 -8.35
CA LEU A 167 20.02 -10.39 -8.90
C LEU A 167 20.40 -9.40 -7.79
N LYS A 168 21.61 -9.58 -7.23
CA LYS A 168 22.28 -8.73 -6.22
C LYS A 168 21.33 -8.07 -5.19
N GLY A 169 20.47 -8.87 -4.58
CA GLY A 169 19.64 -8.49 -3.44
C GLY A 169 19.81 -9.44 -2.25
N LYS A 170 19.13 -9.14 -1.14
CA LYS A 170 19.12 -9.92 0.10
C LYS A 170 17.69 -10.18 0.53
N CYS A 171 17.38 -11.43 0.86
CA CYS A 171 16.09 -11.78 1.44
C CYS A 171 16.15 -11.49 2.95
N ILE A 172 15.18 -10.74 3.48
CA ILE A 172 15.03 -10.52 4.92
C ILE A 172 13.69 -11.09 5.39
N ILE A 173 13.68 -11.71 6.56
CA ILE A 173 12.50 -12.31 7.17
C ILE A 173 11.81 -11.26 8.04
N GLN A 174 10.50 -11.09 7.86
CA GLN A 174 9.66 -10.22 8.67
C GLN A 174 8.74 -11.11 9.54
N GLU A 175 9.15 -11.38 10.78
CA GLU A 175 8.45 -12.32 11.67
C GLU A 175 7.03 -11.89 12.09
N LYS A 176 6.65 -10.63 11.84
CA LYS A 176 5.40 -10.02 12.32
C LYS A 176 4.47 -9.54 11.20
N GLU A 177 4.81 -9.78 9.94
CA GLU A 177 4.03 -9.31 8.78
C GLU A 177 3.26 -10.46 8.11
N ALA A 178 2.23 -10.09 7.34
CA ALA A 178 1.49 -11.04 6.49
C ALA A 178 2.39 -11.60 5.38
N ILE A 179 3.42 -10.84 4.98
CA ILE A 179 4.49 -11.26 4.07
C ILE A 179 5.72 -11.57 4.93
N SER A 180 6.09 -12.84 5.03
CA SER A 180 7.16 -13.25 5.95
C SER A 180 8.57 -13.03 5.41
N LYS A 181 8.72 -12.74 4.12
CA LYS A 181 10.02 -12.56 3.43
C LYS A 181 9.93 -11.49 2.37
N ILE A 182 10.91 -10.58 2.36
CA ILE A 182 11.01 -9.51 1.36
C ILE A 182 12.43 -9.38 0.81
N CYS A 183 12.54 -8.97 -0.46
CA CYS A 183 13.82 -8.68 -1.09
C CYS A 183 14.23 -7.22 -0.88
N VAL A 184 15.47 -7.01 -0.43
CA VAL A 184 16.13 -5.70 -0.41
C VAL A 184 17.25 -5.69 -1.45
N CYS A 185 17.34 -4.64 -2.24
CA CYS A 185 18.15 -4.57 -3.45
C CYS A 185 19.39 -3.71 -3.24
N GLN A 186 20.47 -3.99 -3.98
CA GLN A 186 21.58 -3.04 -4.06
C GLN A 186 21.12 -1.73 -4.71
N ASN A 187 21.83 -0.65 -4.38
CA ASN A 187 21.58 0.66 -4.97
C ASN A 187 21.54 0.62 -6.50
N GLY A 188 20.51 1.24 -7.08
CA GLY A 188 20.27 1.22 -8.52
C GLY A 188 19.51 0.00 -9.02
N MET A 189 19.10 -0.93 -8.16
CA MET A 189 18.23 -2.06 -8.53
C MET A 189 16.94 -2.05 -7.71
N PHE A 190 15.86 -2.55 -8.29
CA PHE A 190 14.52 -2.52 -7.71
C PHE A 190 13.62 -3.60 -8.33
N GLY A 191 12.34 -3.62 -7.95
CA GLY A 191 11.41 -4.70 -8.27
C GLY A 191 11.29 -5.71 -7.13
N ASP A 192 10.28 -6.57 -7.19
CA ASP A 192 9.95 -7.49 -6.10
C ASP A 192 11.07 -8.48 -5.79
N ASN A 193 11.90 -8.80 -6.78
CA ASN A 193 13.04 -9.71 -6.71
C ASN A 193 14.37 -9.05 -7.10
N CYS A 194 14.43 -7.72 -7.12
CA CYS A 194 15.60 -6.93 -7.58
C CYS A 194 15.98 -7.16 -9.04
N GLU A 195 15.00 -7.51 -9.87
CA GLU A 195 15.16 -7.84 -11.28
C GLU A 195 15.29 -6.62 -12.20
N MET A 196 14.88 -5.44 -11.73
CA MET A 196 14.95 -4.21 -12.50
C MET A 196 16.22 -3.43 -12.17
N VAL A 197 16.79 -2.79 -13.19
CA VAL A 197 18.02 -1.99 -13.08
C VAL A 197 17.72 -0.56 -13.53
N SER A 198 18.15 0.39 -12.71
CA SER A 198 17.99 1.81 -12.95
C SER A 198 18.79 2.26 -14.16
N ILE A 199 18.10 2.80 -15.16
CA ILE A 199 18.73 3.34 -16.37
C ILE A 199 18.92 4.84 -16.18
N MET A 200 20.15 5.21 -15.84
CA MET A 200 20.56 6.62 -15.66
C MET A 200 21.39 7.10 -16.84
N ASN A 201 21.23 8.37 -17.22
CA ASN A 201 22.18 9.01 -18.11
C ASN A 201 23.55 9.05 -17.42
N LYS A 202 24.60 8.63 -18.13
CA LYS A 202 25.98 8.61 -17.63
C LYS A 202 26.48 10.01 -17.23
N TYR A 203 25.92 11.07 -17.80
CA TYR A 203 26.33 12.46 -17.60
C TYR A 203 25.24 13.33 -16.98
N ASP A 204 24.49 12.81 -16.00
CA ASP A 204 23.51 13.61 -15.25
C ASP A 204 24.23 14.48 -14.22
N ALA A 205 24.26 15.81 -14.44
CA ALA A 205 24.89 16.76 -13.53
C ALA A 205 24.06 17.03 -12.26
N CYS A 206 22.83 16.52 -12.19
CA CYS A 206 21.91 16.83 -11.10
C CYS A 206 21.77 15.69 -10.09
N PHE A 207 22.11 14.45 -10.48
CA PHE A 207 21.99 13.29 -9.61
C PHE A 207 23.19 12.35 -9.73
N ASN A 208 23.82 12.07 -8.59
CA ASN A 208 24.96 11.18 -8.47
C ASN A 208 24.52 9.74 -8.25
N LYS A 209 24.34 9.00 -9.35
CA LYS A 209 24.03 7.57 -9.30
C LYS A 209 25.11 6.71 -8.61
N ASP A 210 26.35 7.20 -8.52
CA ASP A 210 27.47 6.47 -7.92
C ASP A 210 27.54 6.67 -6.39
N GLY A 211 26.71 7.58 -5.85
CA GLY A 211 26.50 7.79 -4.42
C GLY A 211 27.50 8.72 -3.74
N PRO A 212 27.28 9.05 -2.46
CA PRO A 212 28.00 10.11 -1.74
C PRO A 212 29.50 9.84 -1.54
N ASN A 213 29.93 8.58 -1.64
CA ASN A 213 31.33 8.17 -1.46
C ASN A 213 32.09 8.02 -2.79
N SER A 214 31.48 8.39 -3.91
CA SER A 214 32.11 8.32 -5.22
C SER A 214 33.20 9.39 -5.38
N THR A 215 34.10 9.17 -6.35
CA THR A 215 35.15 10.13 -6.72
C THR A 215 34.63 11.34 -7.51
N ASN A 216 33.33 11.55 -7.60
CA ASN A 216 32.73 12.73 -8.21
C ASN A 216 31.71 13.40 -7.28
N SER A 217 31.62 12.96 -6.02
CA SER A 217 30.65 13.46 -5.05
C SER A 217 30.75 14.96 -4.82
N TRP A 218 31.95 15.54 -4.91
CA TRP A 218 32.18 16.99 -4.81
C TRP A 218 31.49 17.83 -5.90
N ASN A 219 31.03 17.23 -6.99
CA ASN A 219 30.24 17.93 -8.01
C ASN A 219 28.75 18.08 -7.61
N TYR A 220 28.35 17.49 -6.47
CA TYR A 220 26.97 17.47 -6.00
C TYR A 220 26.88 18.09 -4.61
N ILE A 221 26.22 19.23 -4.52
CA ILE A 221 26.18 20.10 -3.34
C ILE A 221 25.50 19.38 -2.16
N SER A 222 24.34 18.77 -2.41
CA SER A 222 23.54 18.12 -1.38
C SER A 222 24.08 16.73 -1.09
N TYR A 223 24.86 16.63 -0.01
CA TYR A 223 25.41 15.38 0.54
C TYR A 223 26.33 14.60 -0.41
N GLY A 224 26.78 15.20 -1.51
CA GLY A 224 27.45 14.46 -2.58
C GLY A 224 26.52 13.59 -3.42
N ILE A 225 25.19 13.79 -3.34
CA ILE A 225 24.16 12.96 -3.99
C ILE A 225 23.44 13.72 -5.09
N PHE A 226 23.04 14.97 -4.87
CA PHE A 226 22.29 15.73 -5.88
C PHE A 226 22.59 17.22 -5.79
N ASN A 227 22.22 17.95 -6.84
CA ASN A 227 22.25 19.41 -6.86
C ASN A 227 20.82 19.93 -6.73
N ASP A 228 20.48 20.47 -5.56
CA ASP A 228 19.15 20.97 -5.22
C ASP A 228 18.62 22.01 -6.23
N GLY A 229 19.48 22.87 -6.76
CA GLY A 229 19.14 23.85 -7.80
C GLY A 229 18.61 23.26 -9.12
N CYS A 230 18.75 21.94 -9.34
CA CYS A 230 18.14 21.25 -10.47
C CYS A 230 16.66 20.87 -10.25
N TYR A 231 16.13 21.07 -9.05
CA TYR A 231 14.82 20.53 -8.66
C TYR A 231 13.92 21.63 -8.09
N THR A 232 12.61 21.43 -8.26
CA THR A 232 11.61 22.16 -7.50
C THR A 232 11.46 21.50 -6.14
N GLN A 233 11.78 22.25 -5.09
CA GLN A 233 11.64 21.80 -3.70
C GLN A 233 10.22 22.03 -3.18
N THR A 234 9.64 21.00 -2.58
CA THR A 234 8.41 21.03 -1.80
C THR A 234 8.73 20.67 -0.36
N ILE A 235 8.30 21.51 0.58
CA ILE A 235 8.51 21.27 2.01
C ILE A 235 7.42 20.30 2.49
N LEU A 236 7.83 19.14 3.00
CA LEU A 236 6.92 18.14 3.57
C LEU A 236 6.76 18.35 5.08
N SER A 237 7.84 18.69 5.78
CA SER A 237 7.81 19.05 7.21
C SER A 237 8.93 20.05 7.52
N SER A 238 9.14 20.41 8.79
CA SER A 238 10.27 21.29 9.16
C SER A 238 11.63 20.74 8.72
N ASN A 239 11.76 19.41 8.66
CA ASN A 239 13.01 18.71 8.35
C ASN A 239 12.89 17.74 7.18
N ASP A 240 11.76 17.63 6.49
CA ASP A 240 11.58 16.67 5.40
C ASP A 240 11.20 17.40 4.11
N PHE A 241 11.81 17.00 2.99
CA PHE A 241 11.71 17.70 1.72
C PHE A 241 11.49 16.71 0.58
N LEU A 242 10.67 17.13 -0.39
CA LEU A 242 10.47 16.47 -1.67
C LEU A 242 11.04 17.36 -2.76
N TYR A 243 12.05 16.90 -3.47
CA TYR A 243 12.57 17.54 -4.66
C TYR A 243 12.00 16.84 -5.89
N SER A 244 11.57 17.61 -6.88
CA SER A 244 10.98 17.07 -8.10
C SER A 244 11.54 17.76 -9.34
N ARG A 245 11.76 17.00 -10.40
CA ARG A 245 12.06 17.55 -11.74
C ARG A 245 11.52 16.64 -12.83
N VAL A 246 11.34 17.19 -14.01
CA VAL A 246 10.95 16.43 -15.18
C VAL A 246 12.16 16.20 -16.08
N ILE A 247 12.35 14.96 -16.52
CA ILE A 247 13.47 14.56 -17.38
C ILE A 247 13.01 13.49 -18.38
N SER A 248 13.15 13.78 -19.67
CA SER A 248 12.87 12.81 -20.76
C SER A 248 11.49 12.13 -20.67
N GLY A 249 10.43 12.90 -20.35
CA GLY A 249 9.07 12.36 -20.23
C GLY A 249 8.79 11.58 -18.94
N GLN A 250 9.73 11.58 -17.99
CA GLN A 250 9.59 11.01 -16.66
C GLN A 250 9.64 12.12 -15.61
N ILE A 251 9.05 11.85 -14.46
CA ILE A 251 9.25 12.64 -13.26
C ILE A 251 10.28 11.93 -12.37
N GLU A 252 11.25 12.69 -11.89
CA GLU A 252 12.21 12.25 -10.88
C GLU A 252 11.88 12.93 -9.57
N PHE A 253 11.78 12.13 -8.51
CA PHE A 253 11.60 12.58 -7.15
C PHE A 253 12.82 12.24 -6.31
N ILE A 254 13.18 13.14 -5.39
CA ILE A 254 14.10 12.86 -4.30
C ILE A 254 13.40 13.22 -2.99
N ILE A 255 13.23 12.23 -2.13
CA ILE A 255 12.76 12.40 -0.77
C ILE A 255 13.98 12.49 0.13
N ASP A 256 14.12 13.61 0.82
CA ASP A 256 15.17 13.87 1.81
C ASP A 256 14.49 14.00 3.18
N THR A 257 14.69 13.02 4.05
CA THR A 257 14.03 12.92 5.36
C THR A 257 15.00 12.53 6.46
N GLU A 258 14.62 12.76 7.71
CA GLU A 258 15.28 12.10 8.85
C GLU A 258 15.23 10.58 8.70
N ILE A 259 16.27 9.91 9.22
CA ILE A 259 16.35 8.44 9.18
C ILE A 259 15.15 7.83 9.91
N CYS A 260 14.40 7.00 9.19
CA CYS A 260 13.25 6.26 9.69
C CYS A 260 13.31 4.81 9.17
N GLY A 261 12.31 4.00 9.53
CA GLY A 261 12.22 2.61 9.09
C GLY A 261 11.78 2.49 7.64
N GLU A 262 10.70 3.18 7.30
CA GLU A 262 10.11 3.19 5.97
C GLU A 262 9.41 4.54 5.74
N ILE A 263 9.35 4.97 4.50
CA ILE A 263 8.54 6.10 4.05
C ILE A 263 7.45 5.63 3.10
N THR A 264 6.35 6.37 3.06
CA THR A 264 5.34 6.25 2.02
C THR A 264 5.07 7.63 1.42
N LEU A 265 5.05 7.69 0.09
CA LEU A 265 4.64 8.84 -0.68
C LEU A 265 3.46 8.42 -1.55
N GLY A 266 2.26 8.90 -1.21
CA GLY A 266 1.07 8.72 -2.02
C GLY A 266 0.79 9.95 -2.86
N LEU A 267 0.49 9.78 -4.14
CA LEU A 267 0.16 10.85 -5.07
C LEU A 267 -1.12 10.51 -5.83
N ARG A 268 -1.93 11.54 -6.09
CA ARG A 268 -3.06 11.47 -7.00
C ARG A 268 -3.32 12.83 -7.64
N PRO A 269 -3.95 12.91 -8.82
CA PRO A 269 -4.39 14.18 -9.39
C PRO A 269 -5.33 14.91 -8.42
N SER A 270 -5.35 16.24 -8.44
CA SER A 270 -6.33 17.01 -7.65
C SER A 270 -7.77 16.82 -8.16
N PHE A 271 -7.91 16.48 -9.45
CA PHE A 271 -9.17 16.17 -10.10
C PHE A 271 -9.04 14.83 -10.82
N PHE A 272 -9.75 13.81 -10.34
CA PHE A 272 -9.88 12.49 -10.97
C PHE A 272 -11.31 12.01 -10.73
N GLY A 273 -11.83 11.18 -11.63
CA GLY A 273 -13.15 10.61 -11.46
C GLY A 273 -13.13 9.40 -10.52
N ILE A 274 -14.31 8.84 -10.29
CA ILE A 274 -14.52 7.81 -9.26
C ILE A 274 -14.01 6.44 -9.76
N GLU A 275 -13.59 6.35 -11.03
CA GLU A 275 -13.04 5.15 -11.69
C GLU A 275 -11.86 4.50 -10.96
N CYS A 276 -11.09 5.26 -10.18
CA CYS A 276 -10.00 4.72 -9.36
C CYS A 276 -10.47 3.77 -8.23
N ARG A 277 -11.78 3.74 -7.96
CA ARG A 277 -12.42 2.81 -7.01
C ARG A 277 -12.93 1.55 -7.69
N ASP A 278 -12.83 1.45 -9.00
CA ASP A 278 -13.27 0.27 -9.73
C ASP A 278 -12.27 -0.86 -9.44
N TRP A 279 -12.63 -1.69 -8.46
CA TRP A 279 -11.91 -2.93 -8.21
C TRP A 279 -12.07 -3.85 -9.42
N PRO A 280 -11.03 -4.61 -9.80
CA PRO A 280 -11.19 -5.68 -10.79
C PRO A 280 -12.37 -6.58 -10.42
N GLU A 281 -13.27 -6.83 -11.39
CA GLU A 281 -14.50 -7.60 -11.17
C GLU A 281 -14.24 -8.97 -10.52
N GLU A 282 -13.05 -9.56 -10.75
CA GLU A 282 -12.61 -10.83 -10.17
C GLU A 282 -12.49 -10.82 -8.63
N PHE A 283 -12.35 -9.66 -7.99
CA PHE A 283 -12.26 -9.54 -6.53
C PHE A 283 -13.62 -9.28 -5.88
N LEU A 284 -14.57 -8.78 -6.65
CA LEU A 284 -15.87 -8.32 -6.18
C LEU A 284 -16.94 -9.41 -6.35
N GLY A 285 -17.85 -9.48 -5.38
CA GLY A 285 -19.13 -10.22 -5.47
C GLY A 285 -19.84 -9.99 -6.81
N ALA A 286 -20.48 -11.02 -7.37
CA ALA A 286 -21.30 -10.88 -8.60
C ALA A 286 -22.46 -9.87 -8.45
N ASP A 287 -22.76 -9.41 -7.23
CA ASP A 287 -23.88 -8.53 -6.91
C ASP A 287 -23.45 -7.10 -6.45
N ILE A 288 -22.23 -6.67 -6.77
CA ILE A 288 -21.70 -5.33 -6.40
C ILE A 288 -22.14 -4.23 -7.38
N ILE A 289 -23.34 -4.36 -7.97
CA ILE A 289 -23.95 -3.31 -8.80
C ILE A 289 -24.21 -2.04 -7.95
N ASN A 290 -24.41 -2.17 -6.64
CA ASN A 290 -24.69 -1.05 -5.73
C ASN A 290 -23.46 -0.24 -5.26
N TYR A 291 -22.22 -0.74 -5.40
CA TYR A 291 -21.04 0.04 -4.98
C TYR A 291 -20.71 1.14 -5.99
N THR A 292 -21.02 0.91 -7.27
CA THR A 292 -20.96 1.98 -8.26
C THR A 292 -21.91 3.10 -7.89
N GLU A 293 -23.15 2.88 -7.46
CA GLU A 293 -24.06 3.98 -7.08
C GLU A 293 -23.82 4.57 -5.67
N ILE A 294 -23.51 3.76 -4.67
CA ILE A 294 -23.34 4.21 -3.28
C ILE A 294 -21.93 4.79 -3.06
N GLY A 295 -20.89 4.15 -3.59
CA GLY A 295 -19.51 4.65 -3.57
C GLY A 295 -19.32 5.93 -4.38
N ARG A 296 -20.20 6.21 -5.36
CA ARG A 296 -20.25 7.49 -6.08
C ARG A 296 -20.70 8.69 -5.23
N ASN A 297 -21.40 8.46 -4.12
CA ASN A 297 -22.00 9.52 -3.29
C ASN A 297 -21.19 9.90 -2.02
N TYR A 298 -20.10 9.19 -1.72
CA TYR A 298 -19.23 9.53 -0.60
C TYR A 298 -18.06 10.40 -1.06
N LEU A 299 -17.87 11.53 -0.35
CA LEU A 299 -16.64 12.33 -0.41
C LEU A 299 -15.42 11.41 -0.34
N LEU A 300 -14.51 11.55 -1.31
CA LEU A 300 -13.25 10.82 -1.32
C LEU A 300 -12.49 11.10 -0.04
N ASP A 301 -12.25 10.05 0.75
CA ASP A 301 -11.28 10.18 1.83
C ASP A 301 -9.92 10.54 1.23
N ILE A 302 -9.17 11.32 1.98
CA ILE A 302 -7.91 11.91 1.54
C ILE A 302 -6.86 10.84 1.25
N ALA A 303 -6.96 9.67 1.91
CA ALA A 303 -6.06 8.53 1.70
C ALA A 303 -6.55 7.52 0.64
N SER A 304 -7.68 7.76 -0.03
CA SER A 304 -8.20 6.86 -1.08
C SER A 304 -7.61 7.17 -2.47
N CYS A 305 -7.61 6.19 -3.36
CA CYS A 305 -7.12 6.30 -4.73
C CYS A 305 -5.72 6.93 -4.85
N LEU A 306 -4.79 6.50 -3.98
CA LEU A 306 -3.40 6.97 -4.03
C LEU A 306 -2.56 5.92 -4.75
N ASP A 307 -1.85 6.39 -5.77
CA ASP A 307 -0.67 5.72 -6.30
C ASP A 307 0.45 5.98 -5.30
N ILE A 308 0.94 4.91 -4.66
CA ILE A 308 1.88 4.99 -3.56
C ILE A 308 3.23 4.39 -3.94
N LEU A 309 4.26 5.08 -3.48
CA LEU A 309 5.59 4.52 -3.34
C LEU A 309 5.86 4.27 -1.86
N THR A 310 6.35 3.08 -1.54
CA THR A 310 7.04 2.85 -0.26
C THR A 310 8.53 2.67 -0.48
N ALA A 311 9.31 3.13 0.50
CA ALA A 311 10.74 2.94 0.44
C ALA A 311 11.38 2.80 1.82
N SER A 312 12.34 1.88 1.93
CA SER A 312 13.17 1.70 3.12
C SER A 312 14.62 1.45 2.73
N ILE A 313 15.53 1.76 3.66
CA ILE A 313 16.95 1.46 3.51
C ILE A 313 17.40 0.67 4.73
N THR A 314 18.01 -0.49 4.51
CA THR A 314 18.56 -1.34 5.57
C THR A 314 19.78 -0.71 6.22
N PHE A 315 20.31 -1.34 7.27
CA PHE A 315 21.56 -0.88 7.89
C PHE A 315 22.77 -1.07 6.99
N ASP A 316 22.80 -2.14 6.19
CA ASP A 316 23.87 -2.45 5.24
C ASP A 316 23.73 -1.73 3.88
N GLY A 317 22.79 -0.78 3.76
CA GLY A 317 22.67 0.11 2.61
C GLY A 317 21.92 -0.46 1.40
N HIS A 318 21.23 -1.60 1.57
CA HIS A 318 20.27 -2.08 0.57
C HIS A 318 18.96 -1.30 0.66
N ILE A 319 18.30 -1.13 -0.47
CA ILE A 319 17.05 -0.39 -0.62
C ILE A 319 15.90 -1.34 -0.90
N ASN A 320 14.72 -1.07 -0.37
CA ASN A 320 13.48 -1.69 -0.84
C ASN A 320 12.58 -0.54 -1.28
N VAL A 321 12.20 -0.53 -2.55
CA VAL A 321 11.30 0.47 -3.14
C VAL A 321 10.18 -0.30 -3.82
N ARG A 322 8.93 0.03 -3.48
CA ARG A 322 7.74 -0.66 -4.01
C ARG A 322 6.71 0.31 -4.53
N ASP A 323 6.04 -0.15 -5.55
CA ASP A 323 4.93 0.51 -6.19
C ASP A 323 3.65 -0.19 -5.74
N GLY A 324 2.62 0.59 -5.49
CA GLY A 324 1.35 0.06 -5.06
C GLY A 324 0.25 1.08 -5.13
N PHE A 325 -0.93 0.62 -4.78
CA PHE A 325 -2.13 1.42 -4.85
C PHE A 325 -2.98 1.28 -3.59
N VAL A 326 -3.58 2.39 -3.19
CA VAL A 326 -4.54 2.46 -2.10
C VAL A 326 -5.91 2.77 -2.70
N TYR A 327 -6.77 1.77 -2.82
CA TYR A 327 -8.13 1.94 -3.36
C TYR A 327 -9.03 2.78 -2.45
N SER A 328 -8.94 2.58 -1.13
CA SER A 328 -9.78 3.25 -0.15
C SER A 328 -9.07 3.37 1.21
N ASN A 329 -9.76 3.18 2.34
CA ASN A 329 -9.15 3.22 3.67
C ASN A 329 -8.47 1.89 4.08
N HIS A 330 -8.22 1.00 3.12
CA HIS A 330 -7.56 -0.28 3.32
C HIS A 330 -6.04 -0.16 3.31
N THR A 331 -5.39 -1.19 3.85
CA THR A 331 -3.95 -1.45 3.72
C THR A 331 -3.58 -1.40 2.24
N PRO A 332 -2.50 -0.69 1.86
CA PRO A 332 -2.08 -0.65 0.47
C PRO A 332 -1.84 -2.04 -0.12
N LEU A 333 -2.12 -2.17 -1.41
CA LEU A 333 -1.82 -3.37 -2.19
C LEU A 333 -0.67 -3.05 -3.15
N TRP A 334 0.29 -3.95 -3.26
CA TRP A 334 1.36 -3.78 -4.26
C TRP A 334 0.80 -4.09 -5.65
N ASP A 335 1.22 -3.34 -6.67
CA ASP A 335 0.65 -3.48 -8.02
C ASP A 335 0.81 -4.91 -8.55
N THR A 336 1.97 -5.50 -8.30
CA THR A 336 2.28 -6.89 -8.65
C THR A 336 1.36 -7.91 -7.99
N GLN A 337 0.78 -7.60 -6.84
CA GLN A 337 -0.17 -8.48 -6.17
C GLN A 337 -1.57 -8.42 -6.79
N VAL A 338 -1.95 -7.30 -7.38
CA VAL A 338 -3.25 -7.10 -8.04
C VAL A 338 -3.18 -7.28 -9.56
N GLY A 339 -2.02 -7.64 -10.10
CA GLY A 339 -1.82 -7.99 -11.51
C GLY A 339 -1.20 -6.88 -12.36
N GLY A 340 -0.81 -5.76 -11.74
CA GLY A 340 -0.06 -4.69 -12.38
C GLY A 340 1.45 -4.87 -12.29
N ASN A 341 2.19 -3.89 -12.78
CA ASN A 341 3.65 -3.89 -12.76
C ASN A 341 4.20 -2.70 -11.98
N SER A 342 5.42 -2.83 -11.45
CA SER A 342 6.12 -1.63 -10.98
C SER A 342 6.38 -0.67 -12.15
N SER A 343 5.90 0.56 -12.02
CA SER A 343 6.04 1.62 -13.00
C SER A 343 7.37 2.38 -12.89
N PHE A 344 8.22 2.03 -11.92
CA PHE A 344 9.52 2.68 -11.74
C PHE A 344 10.46 2.40 -12.91
N SER A 345 11.28 3.39 -13.21
CA SER A 345 12.37 3.29 -14.21
C SER A 345 13.77 3.49 -13.59
N ALA A 346 13.81 4.04 -12.37
CA ALA A 346 15.02 4.16 -11.58
C ALA A 346 14.67 4.23 -10.09
N ALA A 347 15.55 3.70 -9.23
CA ALA A 347 15.45 3.80 -7.79
C ALA A 347 16.84 3.73 -7.15
N PHE A 348 17.10 4.66 -6.23
CA PHE A 348 18.35 4.77 -5.47
C PHE A 348 18.07 5.25 -4.06
N GLY A 349 18.95 4.93 -3.12
CA GLY A 349 18.83 5.44 -1.76
C GLY A 349 20.10 5.34 -0.93
N TRP A 350 20.36 6.36 -0.11
CA TRP A 350 21.48 6.37 0.82
C TRP A 350 21.08 6.92 2.19
N LYS A 351 21.75 6.39 3.22
CA LYS A 351 21.83 7.05 4.53
C LYS A 351 23.10 7.88 4.58
N VAL A 352 22.98 9.19 4.70
CA VAL A 352 24.11 10.12 4.68
C VAL A 352 23.83 11.29 5.60
N ALA A 353 24.83 11.73 6.38
CA ALA A 353 24.72 12.89 7.27
C ALA A 353 23.48 12.89 8.19
N GLY A 354 23.05 11.72 8.69
CA GLY A 354 21.86 11.58 9.54
C GLY A 354 20.53 11.66 8.78
N ARG A 355 20.57 11.64 7.46
CA ARG A 355 19.43 11.70 6.54
C ARG A 355 19.25 10.39 5.81
N MET A 356 18.01 10.11 5.42
CA MET A 356 17.67 9.10 4.42
C MET A 356 17.26 9.85 3.15
N VAL A 357 18.03 9.65 2.07
CA VAL A 357 17.79 10.26 0.77
C VAL A 357 17.40 9.16 -0.21
N ILE A 358 16.18 9.21 -0.74
CA ILE A 358 15.64 8.22 -1.68
C ILE A 358 15.24 8.92 -2.96
N MET A 359 15.73 8.40 -4.08
CA MET A 359 15.39 8.89 -5.41
C MET A 359 14.66 7.80 -6.18
N PHE A 360 13.65 8.18 -6.94
CA PHE A 360 13.01 7.30 -7.90
C PHE A 360 12.50 8.06 -9.13
N ARG A 361 12.24 7.34 -10.22
CA ARG A 361 11.65 7.87 -11.46
C ARG A 361 10.41 7.09 -11.89
N LYS A 362 9.32 7.79 -12.20
CA LYS A 362 8.11 7.24 -12.85
C LYS A 362 7.83 7.97 -14.18
N PRO A 363 7.28 7.30 -15.21
CA PRO A 363 6.75 7.98 -16.40
C PRO A 363 5.69 9.02 -16.03
N ILE A 364 5.63 10.14 -16.76
CA ILE A 364 4.59 11.16 -16.54
C ILE A 364 3.21 10.63 -16.94
N LYS A 365 3.15 9.87 -18.02
CA LYS A 365 1.92 9.23 -18.49
C LYS A 365 1.93 7.78 -18.02
N SER A 366 0.94 7.43 -17.21
CA SER A 366 0.64 6.04 -16.90
C SER A 366 0.14 5.33 -18.16
N LEU A 367 0.60 4.10 -18.37
CA LEU A 367 0.08 3.18 -19.38
C LEU A 367 -0.90 2.17 -18.78
N GLU A 368 -1.01 2.13 -17.45
CA GLU A 368 -1.78 1.16 -16.70
C GLU A 368 -3.09 1.81 -16.19
N GLN A 369 -4.22 1.19 -16.52
CA GLN A 369 -5.53 1.71 -16.15
C GLN A 369 -5.88 1.27 -14.72
N GLY A 370 -6.16 2.23 -13.84
CA GLY A 370 -6.77 1.99 -12.53
C GLY A 370 -5.80 1.80 -11.35
N LEU A 371 -4.51 1.52 -11.59
CA LEU A 371 -3.48 1.35 -10.55
C LEU A 371 -2.48 2.50 -10.48
N ASP A 372 -2.14 3.10 -11.61
CA ASP A 372 -1.17 4.20 -11.70
C ASP A 372 -1.85 5.51 -12.11
N HIS A 373 -1.39 6.62 -11.53
CA HIS A 373 -1.87 7.94 -11.92
C HIS A 373 -0.92 8.62 -12.90
N SER A 374 -1.49 9.23 -13.95
CA SER A 374 -0.71 10.17 -14.78
C SER A 374 -0.44 11.46 -14.01
N PHE A 375 0.79 11.97 -14.11
CA PHE A 375 1.19 13.21 -13.48
C PHE A 375 0.63 14.42 -14.23
N GLY A 376 -0.26 15.16 -13.55
CA GLY A 376 -0.87 16.38 -14.04
C GLY A 376 -0.25 17.65 -13.43
N PRO A 377 -0.72 18.84 -13.84
CA PRO A 377 -0.21 20.12 -13.35
C PRO A 377 -0.42 20.31 -11.84
N GLN A 378 -1.45 19.69 -11.27
CA GLN A 378 -1.75 19.73 -9.84
C GLN A 378 -1.95 18.31 -9.33
N MET A 379 -1.08 17.92 -8.40
CA MET A 379 -1.16 16.65 -7.69
C MET A 379 -1.39 16.94 -6.21
N VAL A 380 -2.22 16.11 -5.57
CA VAL A 380 -2.35 16.06 -4.11
C VAL A 380 -1.53 14.88 -3.64
N GLY A 381 -0.79 15.08 -2.55
CA GLY A 381 0.06 14.05 -1.99
C GLY A 381 -0.09 13.87 -0.49
N ILE A 382 0.24 12.66 -0.04
CA ILE A 382 0.44 12.31 1.36
C ILE A 382 1.86 11.81 1.51
N PHE A 383 2.58 12.32 2.50
CA PHE A 383 3.86 11.77 2.92
C PHE A 383 3.74 11.21 4.34
N MET A 384 4.20 9.98 4.55
CA MET A 384 4.16 9.30 5.83
C MET A 384 5.52 8.71 6.16
N LYS A 385 5.85 8.72 7.45
CA LYS A 385 7.07 8.08 7.99
C LYS A 385 6.68 7.01 8.99
N ARG A 386 7.36 5.88 8.89
CA ARG A 386 7.23 4.74 9.80
C ARG A 386 8.48 4.60 10.65
N SER A 387 8.33 4.42 11.95
CA SER A 387 9.47 4.27 12.85
C SER A 387 10.21 2.95 12.61
N GLN A 388 11.51 2.93 12.92
CA GLN A 388 12.39 1.79 12.65
C GLN A 388 12.05 0.54 13.49
N SER A 389 11.44 0.73 14.66
CA SER A 389 10.92 -0.34 15.53
C SER A 389 9.60 -0.93 15.03
N ALA A 390 8.96 -0.29 14.06
CA ALA A 390 7.67 -0.70 13.53
C ALA A 390 7.79 -1.50 12.22
N LEU A 391 8.98 -1.71 11.64
CA LEU A 391 9.15 -2.71 10.56
C LEU A 391 8.66 -4.07 11.11
N GLY A 392 7.49 -4.54 10.69
CA GLY A 392 6.73 -5.56 11.41
C GLY A 392 5.24 -5.30 11.67
N ASP A 393 4.64 -4.17 11.29
CA ASP A 393 3.20 -3.92 11.51
C ASP A 393 2.54 -3.19 10.33
N ASN A 394 1.92 -3.88 9.37
CA ASN A 394 1.30 -3.24 8.19
C ASN A 394 0.06 -2.35 8.50
N THR A 395 -0.06 -1.79 9.69
CA THR A 395 -1.01 -0.72 10.00
C THR A 395 -0.56 0.58 9.32
N TYR A 396 -1.29 0.94 8.26
CA TYR A 396 -1.27 2.28 7.68
C TYR A 396 -2.07 3.29 8.52
N HIS A 397 -2.51 2.88 9.72
CA HIS A 397 -3.43 3.63 10.58
C HIS A 397 -2.74 4.46 11.66
N ASP A 398 -1.41 4.61 11.60
CA ASP A 398 -0.70 5.62 12.38
C ASP A 398 -0.93 7.00 11.71
N ARG A 399 -2.19 7.44 11.73
CA ARG A 399 -2.68 8.68 11.10
C ARG A 399 -2.10 9.94 11.73
N ASP A 400 -1.34 9.80 12.82
CA ASP A 400 -0.76 10.92 13.55
C ASP A 400 0.57 11.43 12.97
N ASN A 401 1.09 10.84 11.87
CA ASN A 401 2.37 11.25 11.26
C ASN A 401 2.33 11.54 9.75
N GLY A 402 1.15 11.55 9.13
CA GLY A 402 1.01 11.85 7.69
C GLY A 402 0.91 13.35 7.41
N VAL A 403 1.70 13.87 6.47
CA VAL A 403 1.61 15.25 6.00
C VAL A 403 0.96 15.32 4.62
N PHE A 404 -0.09 16.13 4.51
CA PHE A 404 -0.74 16.45 3.25
C PHE A 404 -0.03 17.62 2.59
N PHE A 405 0.23 17.50 1.29
CA PHE A 405 0.82 18.56 0.50
C PHE A 405 0.19 18.61 -0.89
N THR A 406 0.39 19.74 -1.56
CA THR A 406 0.04 19.91 -2.97
C THR A 406 1.34 20.07 -3.75
N LEU A 407 1.46 19.32 -4.84
CA LEU A 407 2.59 19.37 -5.75
C LEU A 407 2.13 20.04 -7.04
N ASN A 408 2.78 21.15 -7.39
CA ASN A 408 2.52 21.86 -8.63
C ASN A 408 3.62 21.50 -9.65
N LEU A 409 3.24 20.78 -10.70
CA LEU A 409 4.14 20.34 -11.76
C LEU A 409 4.04 21.21 -13.02
N GLN A 410 3.25 22.28 -13.00
CA GLN A 410 2.93 23.07 -14.18
C GLN A 410 4.16 23.72 -14.84
N SER A 411 5.11 24.22 -14.03
CA SER A 411 6.39 24.75 -14.54
C SER A 411 7.24 23.67 -15.20
N SER A 412 7.22 22.45 -14.67
CA SER A 412 8.05 21.34 -15.17
C SER A 412 7.44 20.65 -16.40
N LEU A 413 6.10 20.61 -16.51
CA LEU A 413 5.40 20.00 -17.64
C LEU A 413 5.39 20.89 -18.89
N THR A 414 5.34 22.21 -18.73
CA THR A 414 5.41 23.17 -19.85
C THR A 414 6.77 23.14 -20.57
N GLU A 415 7.84 22.75 -19.88
CA GLU A 415 9.17 22.57 -20.46
C GLU A 415 9.26 21.31 -21.35
N VAL A 416 8.45 20.28 -21.05
CA VAL A 416 8.31 19.08 -21.90
C VAL A 416 7.57 19.40 -23.20
N GLU A 417 6.48 20.17 -23.15
CA GLU A 417 5.75 20.56 -24.36
C GLU A 417 6.65 21.32 -25.35
N ARG A 418 7.52 22.20 -24.83
CA ARG A 418 8.50 22.94 -25.64
C ARG A 418 9.61 22.06 -26.23
N SER A 419 10.04 21.03 -25.52
CA SER A 419 11.18 20.19 -25.93
C SER A 419 10.79 18.96 -26.77
N SER A 420 9.55 18.48 -26.64
CA SER A 420 9.05 17.28 -27.34
C SER A 420 8.20 17.59 -28.58
N GLY A 421 7.80 18.84 -28.81
CA GLY A 421 6.91 19.20 -29.94
C GLY A 421 5.52 18.57 -29.86
N ILE A 422 5.16 18.01 -28.71
CA ILE A 422 3.84 17.41 -28.44
C ILE A 422 2.99 18.49 -27.78
N GLU A 423 2.04 19.07 -28.54
CA GLU A 423 0.95 19.84 -27.96
C GLU A 423 0.04 18.89 -27.17
N LEU A 424 0.08 18.95 -25.84
CA LEU A 424 -1.09 18.54 -25.05
C LEU A 424 -2.13 19.64 -25.28
N ILE A 425 -3.30 19.25 -25.80
CA ILE A 425 -4.39 20.15 -26.13
C ILE A 425 -4.91 20.79 -24.83
N SER A 426 -4.28 21.87 -24.40
CA SER A 426 -4.85 22.82 -23.43
C SER A 426 -5.69 23.85 -24.21
N SER A 427 -6.71 23.37 -24.93
CA SER A 427 -7.58 24.33 -25.64
C SER A 427 -8.46 25.07 -24.61
N PRO A 428 -8.42 26.41 -24.55
CA PRO A 428 -9.36 27.19 -23.71
C PRO A 428 -10.83 27.01 -24.16
N LEU A 429 -11.07 26.34 -25.29
CA LEU A 429 -12.38 26.00 -25.82
C LEU A 429 -13.12 24.96 -24.96
N GLN A 430 -12.42 24.04 -24.28
CA GLN A 430 -13.06 23.08 -23.38
C GLN A 430 -13.54 23.71 -22.06
N ILE A 431 -12.82 24.73 -21.57
CA ILE A 431 -13.24 25.53 -20.40
C ILE A 431 -14.49 26.35 -20.74
N LEU A 432 -14.61 26.85 -21.98
CA LEU A 432 -15.79 27.58 -22.44
C LEU A 432 -17.01 26.68 -22.65
N LEU A 433 -16.83 25.43 -23.12
CA LEU A 433 -17.91 24.45 -23.27
C LEU A 433 -18.49 23.97 -21.93
N MET A 434 -17.68 23.86 -20.87
CA MET A 434 -18.18 23.57 -19.52
C MET A 434 -19.03 24.71 -18.93
N ILE A 435 -18.67 25.97 -19.21
CA ILE A 435 -19.42 27.14 -18.73
C ILE A 435 -20.79 27.24 -19.44
N ILE A 436 -20.84 26.93 -20.74
CA ILE A 436 -22.11 26.97 -21.50
C ILE A 436 -23.08 25.85 -21.07
N PHE A 437 -22.57 24.67 -20.71
CA PHE A 437 -23.42 23.58 -20.20
C PHE A 437 -24.03 23.86 -18.81
N PHE A 438 -23.35 24.65 -17.97
CA PHE A 438 -23.88 25.01 -16.64
C PHE A 438 -24.98 26.09 -16.69
N PHE A 439 -24.99 26.97 -17.70
CA PHE A 439 -26.05 27.99 -17.84
C PHE A 439 -27.28 27.53 -18.63
N SER A 440 -27.23 26.38 -19.33
CA SER A 440 -28.37 25.84 -20.08
C SER A 440 -29.35 25.00 -19.24
N LYS A 441 -29.07 24.75 -17.95
CA LYS A 441 -29.93 23.91 -17.07
C LYS A 441 -30.69 24.68 -15.98
N SER A 442 -30.69 26.01 -16.06
CA SER A 442 -31.48 26.89 -15.18
C SER A 442 -32.33 27.86 -16.00
N THR A 443 -33.30 27.30 -16.74
CA THR A 443 -34.54 27.96 -17.14
C THR A 443 -35.64 26.92 -17.24
#